data_AF-A0A932EFB4-F1
#
_entry.id   AF-A0A932EFB4-F1
#
_cell.length_a   1.000
_cell.length_b   1.000
_cell.length_c   1.000
_cell.angle_alpha   90.00
_cell.angle_beta   90.00
_cell.angle_gamma   90.00
#
_symmetry.space_group_name_H-M   'P 1'
#
loop_
_entity.id
_entity.type
_entity.pdbx_description
1 polymer ?
#
loop_
_entity_poly.entity_id
_entity_poly.type
_entity_poly.pdbx_seq_one_letter_code
_entity_poly.pdbx_strand_id
1 'polypeptide(L)'
;MFKAFLIFLFLSLLTFTRVYNLDRTARFIWDESSDLVRMHQFFVERKITLIGPIDETGTKIFSSLTYYMLMPFAILGNFDPVSPVFGSAFWGILTAVLIIYLTYLINKKFVLVTALLVLVWFPLVETSRWAWNPNLIPFWATLGILFFQFKGKLKMFVAGIFLGFTIHSHYLSLFALSGFIGSLIIFSFKEKIFKNVVWIITGIVVTLVPFVIFDLRHPPGLFLTRIMFFSPSAGSESLVAALIKLK
;
A
#
# COMPACT_ATOMS: atom_id res chain seq x y z
N MET A 1 24.50 14.81 22.76
CA MET A 1 24.96 13.43 22.56
C MET A 1 23.94 12.37 23.00
N PHE A 2 23.48 12.36 24.26
CA PHE A 2 22.55 11.32 24.77
C PHE A 2 21.26 11.13 23.95
N LYS A 3 20.56 12.22 23.56
CA LYS A 3 19.34 12.13 22.73
C LYS A 3 19.59 11.50 21.34
N ALA A 4 20.70 11.89 20.70
CA ALA A 4 21.07 11.33 19.40
C ALA A 4 21.38 9.83 19.51
N PHE A 5 22.06 9.43 20.58
CA PHE A 5 22.31 8.02 20.89
C PHE A 5 21.00 7.23 21.08
N LEU A 6 20.02 7.76 21.83
CA LEU A 6 18.72 7.09 21.99
C LEU A 6 17.94 6.95 20.68
N ILE A 7 17.96 7.97 19.82
CA ILE A 7 17.31 7.91 18.50
C ILE A 7 18.01 6.87 17.63
N PHE A 8 19.34 6.86 17.62
CA PHE A 8 20.12 5.87 16.88
C PHE A 8 19.82 4.45 17.37
N LEU A 9 19.80 4.23 18.69
CA LEU A 9 19.47 2.94 19.29
C LEU A 9 18.06 2.51 18.91
N PHE A 10 17.07 3.40 19.00
CA PHE A 10 15.70 3.13 18.59
C PHE A 10 15.61 2.73 17.11
N LEU A 11 16.22 3.49 16.21
CA LEU A 11 16.21 3.18 14.77
C LEU A 11 16.94 1.87 14.46
N SER A 12 18.00 1.56 15.20
CA SER A 12 18.73 0.30 15.08
C SER A 12 17.85 -0.88 15.50
N LEU A 13 17.15 -0.77 16.63
CA LEU A 13 16.20 -1.80 17.10
C LEU A 13 14.99 -1.94 16.17
N LEU A 14 14.47 -0.81 15.67
CA LEU A 14 13.39 -0.78 14.69
C LEU A 14 13.81 -1.46 13.38
N THR A 15 15.04 -1.24 12.93
CA THR A 15 15.56 -1.92 11.74
C THR A 15 15.76 -3.40 12.02
N PHE A 16 16.42 -3.74 13.14
CA PHE A 16 16.72 -5.11 13.56
C PHE A 16 15.47 -5.99 13.56
N THR A 17 14.40 -5.56 14.22
CA THR A 17 13.13 -6.29 14.29
C THR A 17 12.50 -6.57 12.92
N ARG A 18 12.84 -5.79 11.88
CA ARG A 18 12.29 -5.91 10.52
C ARG A 18 13.18 -6.71 9.57
N VAL A 19 14.49 -6.68 9.77
CA VAL A 19 15.45 -7.31 8.85
C VAL A 19 16.10 -8.57 9.41
N TYR A 20 16.04 -8.79 10.72
CA TYR A 20 16.71 -9.92 11.36
C TYR A 20 16.22 -11.26 10.78
N ASN A 21 17.15 -12.08 10.30
CA ASN A 21 16.93 -13.46 9.83
C ASN A 21 15.84 -13.58 8.73
N LEU A 22 15.69 -12.56 7.88
CA LEU A 22 14.70 -12.59 6.79
C LEU A 22 14.95 -13.74 5.81
N ASP A 23 16.20 -14.12 5.56
CA ASP A 23 16.57 -15.25 4.70
C ASP A 23 15.93 -16.59 5.13
N ARG A 24 15.61 -16.75 6.42
CA ARG A 24 15.01 -17.99 6.96
C ARG A 24 13.56 -17.86 7.40
N THR A 25 13.09 -16.63 7.61
CA THR A 25 11.76 -16.37 8.20
C THR A 25 10.84 -15.60 7.28
N ALA A 26 11.35 -15.06 6.18
CA ALA A 26 10.53 -14.43 5.18
C ALA A 26 9.54 -15.44 4.60
N ARG A 27 8.28 -15.02 4.53
CA ARG A 27 7.24 -15.76 3.85
C ARG A 27 7.42 -15.60 2.33
N PHE A 28 7.40 -16.72 1.62
CA PHE A 28 7.49 -16.75 0.15
C PHE A 28 6.65 -17.90 -0.42
N ILE A 29 5.33 -17.69 -0.49
CA ILE A 29 4.35 -18.67 -0.94
C ILE A 29 3.30 -18.02 -1.83
N TRP A 30 2.69 -18.78 -2.74
CA TRP A 30 1.51 -18.35 -3.51
C TRP A 30 1.69 -16.99 -4.23
N ASP A 31 1.11 -15.90 -3.71
CA ASP A 31 1.20 -14.54 -4.25
C ASP A 31 2.65 -14.07 -4.42
N GLU A 32 3.52 -14.30 -3.43
CA GLU A 32 4.88 -13.74 -3.44
C GLU A 32 5.77 -14.32 -4.55
N SER A 33 5.63 -15.61 -4.83
CA SER A 33 6.40 -16.27 -5.89
C SER A 33 5.92 -15.84 -7.28
N SER A 34 4.60 -15.74 -7.46
CA SER A 34 3.98 -15.27 -8.70
C SER A 34 4.34 -13.81 -8.99
N ASP A 35 4.29 -12.96 -7.96
CA ASP A 35 4.61 -11.54 -8.06
C ASP A 35 6.08 -11.29 -8.39
N LEU A 36 7.00 -12.06 -7.79
CA LEU A 36 8.42 -11.94 -8.11
C LEU A 36 8.73 -12.32 -9.56
N VAL A 37 8.13 -13.38 -10.07
CA VAL A 37 8.27 -13.80 -11.48
C VAL A 37 7.74 -12.73 -12.43
N ARG A 38 6.58 -12.13 -12.14
CA ARG A 38 6.02 -11.05 -12.96
C ARG A 38 6.86 -9.77 -12.90
N MET A 39 7.35 -9.39 -11.72
CA MET A 39 8.28 -8.26 -11.59
C MET A 39 9.55 -8.49 -12.43
N HIS A 40 10.11 -9.69 -12.38
CA HIS A 40 11.26 -10.08 -13.21
C HIS A 40 10.95 -9.98 -14.70
N GLN A 41 9.79 -10.50 -15.13
CA GLN A 41 9.34 -10.42 -16.52
C GLN A 41 9.22 -8.96 -16.99
N PHE A 42 8.52 -8.10 -16.24
CA PHE A 42 8.37 -6.69 -16.62
C PHE A 42 9.70 -5.94 -16.67
N PHE A 43 10.63 -6.29 -15.79
CA PHE A 43 11.97 -5.72 -15.81
C PHE A 43 12.76 -6.13 -17.06
N VAL A 44 12.80 -7.42 -17.38
CA VAL A 44 13.51 -7.95 -18.58
C VAL A 44 12.90 -7.41 -19.87
N GLU A 45 11.56 -7.37 -19.95
CA GLU A 45 10.83 -6.85 -21.11
C GLU A 45 10.84 -5.32 -21.21
N ARG A 46 11.39 -4.60 -20.20
CA ARG A 46 11.35 -3.13 -20.08
C ARG A 46 9.93 -2.57 -20.21
N LYS A 47 8.95 -3.30 -19.63
CA LYS A 47 7.53 -3.03 -19.79
C LYS A 47 7.01 -2.16 -18.64
N ILE A 48 6.40 -1.03 -19.00
CA ILE A 48 5.58 -0.24 -18.07
C ILE A 48 4.17 -0.83 -18.06
N THR A 49 3.62 -1.08 -16.87
CA THR A 49 2.34 -1.77 -16.70
C THR A 49 1.46 -1.02 -15.70
N LEU A 50 0.15 -1.06 -15.90
CA LEU A 50 -0.83 -0.67 -14.87
C LEU A 50 -1.30 -1.88 -14.05
N ILE A 51 -1.03 -3.10 -14.53
CA ILE A 51 -1.37 -4.37 -13.90
C ILE A 51 -0.25 -4.76 -12.95
N GLY A 52 -0.60 -5.04 -11.70
CA GLY A 52 0.29 -5.50 -10.65
C GLY A 52 -0.10 -6.90 -10.16
N PRO A 53 -0.16 -7.12 -8.83
CA PRO A 53 -0.49 -8.40 -8.25
C PRO A 53 -1.81 -8.96 -8.80
N ILE A 54 -1.82 -10.28 -9.01
CA ILE A 54 -3.00 -11.02 -9.45
C ILE A 54 -3.11 -12.22 -8.53
N ASP A 55 -4.30 -12.40 -7.94
CA ASP A 55 -4.57 -13.57 -7.10
C ASP A 55 -4.54 -14.87 -7.91
N GLU A 56 -4.50 -15.99 -7.19
CA GLU A 56 -4.29 -17.31 -7.79
C GLU A 56 -5.42 -17.74 -8.72
N THR A 57 -6.63 -17.28 -8.40
CA THR A 57 -7.83 -17.56 -9.20
C THR A 57 -7.89 -16.69 -10.46
N GLY A 58 -7.01 -15.70 -10.58
CA GLY A 58 -7.03 -14.71 -11.65
C GLY A 58 -8.25 -13.79 -11.60
N THR A 59 -9.03 -13.81 -10.53
CA THR A 59 -10.27 -13.03 -10.40
C THR A 59 -9.99 -11.62 -9.88
N LYS A 60 -8.97 -11.46 -9.03
CA LYS A 60 -8.61 -10.18 -8.42
C LYS A 60 -7.31 -9.68 -9.02
N ILE A 61 -7.40 -8.54 -9.68
CA ILE A 61 -6.27 -7.88 -10.32
C ILE A 61 -6.06 -6.53 -9.64
N PHE A 62 -4.86 -6.32 -9.14
CA PHE A 62 -4.46 -5.10 -8.45
C PHE A 62 -3.58 -4.24 -9.35
N SER A 63 -3.42 -2.98 -8.97
CA SER A 63 -2.56 -2.07 -9.72
C SER A 63 -1.09 -2.40 -9.55
N SER A 64 -0.27 -1.95 -10.49
CA SER A 64 1.18 -2.06 -10.45
C SER A 64 1.87 -1.26 -9.34
N LEU A 65 1.13 -0.50 -8.51
CA LEU A 65 1.73 0.31 -7.45
C LEU A 65 2.62 -0.51 -6.51
N THR A 66 2.15 -1.67 -6.06
CA THR A 66 2.95 -2.57 -5.20
C THR A 66 4.21 -3.04 -5.92
N TYR A 67 4.12 -3.38 -7.20
CA TYR A 67 5.29 -3.79 -7.98
C TYR A 67 6.29 -2.64 -8.06
N TYR A 68 5.87 -1.41 -8.35
CA TYR A 68 6.81 -0.29 -8.39
C TYR A 68 7.44 0.04 -7.03
N MET A 69 6.75 -0.25 -5.93
CA MET A 69 7.30 -0.07 -4.58
C MET A 69 8.31 -1.16 -4.19
N LEU A 70 8.16 -2.40 -4.68
CA LEU A 70 9.00 -3.54 -4.31
C LEU A 70 10.08 -3.88 -5.36
N MET A 71 9.84 -3.58 -6.63
CA MET A 71 10.71 -3.90 -7.76
C MET A 71 12.13 -3.32 -7.64
N PRO A 72 12.36 -2.08 -7.13
CA PRO A 72 13.72 -1.61 -6.90
C PRO A 72 14.52 -2.54 -5.97
N PHE A 73 13.89 -3.11 -4.95
CA PHE A 73 14.52 -4.05 -4.03
C PHE A 73 14.72 -5.41 -4.69
N ALA A 74 13.75 -5.85 -5.51
CA ALA A 74 13.89 -7.06 -6.31
C ALA A 74 15.11 -6.98 -7.25
N ILE A 75 15.27 -5.86 -7.97
CA ILE A 75 16.40 -5.61 -8.86
C ILE A 75 17.73 -5.62 -8.08
N LEU A 76 17.80 -4.91 -6.95
CA LEU A 76 19.01 -4.86 -6.13
C LEU A 76 19.40 -6.22 -5.56
N GLY A 77 18.43 -7.09 -5.29
CA GLY A 77 18.64 -8.47 -4.84
C GLY A 77 18.70 -9.50 -5.97
N ASN A 78 18.86 -9.09 -7.23
CA ASN A 78 18.88 -9.97 -8.41
C ASN A 78 17.69 -10.93 -8.48
N PHE A 79 16.52 -10.46 -8.06
CA PHE A 79 15.26 -11.21 -8.00
C PHE A 79 15.35 -12.48 -7.14
N ASP A 80 16.19 -12.48 -6.10
CA ASP A 80 16.15 -13.49 -5.06
C ASP A 80 14.80 -13.45 -4.30
N PRO A 81 14.22 -14.60 -3.89
CA PRO A 81 12.98 -14.64 -3.12
C PRO A 81 12.91 -13.70 -1.90
N VAL A 82 14.03 -13.45 -1.22
CA VAL A 82 14.05 -12.57 -0.04
C VAL A 82 14.05 -11.07 -0.42
N SER A 83 14.39 -10.75 -1.67
CA SER A 83 14.64 -9.37 -2.10
C SER A 83 13.42 -8.43 -2.00
N PRO A 84 12.18 -8.81 -2.36
CA PRO A 84 11.00 -7.96 -2.16
C PRO A 84 10.68 -7.78 -0.68
N VAL A 85 11.10 -8.72 0.17
CA VAL A 85 10.84 -8.71 1.61
C VAL A 85 11.70 -7.64 2.30
N PHE A 86 12.92 -7.41 1.82
CA PHE A 86 13.68 -6.21 2.22
C PHE A 86 12.98 -4.91 1.84
N GLY A 87 12.28 -4.88 0.69
CA GLY A 87 11.42 -3.76 0.31
C GLY A 87 10.26 -3.56 1.28
N SER A 88 9.56 -4.64 1.64
CA SER A 88 8.53 -4.61 2.68
C SER A 88 9.07 -4.08 4.01
N ALA A 89 10.26 -4.55 4.43
CA ALA A 89 10.90 -4.11 5.67
C ALA A 89 11.20 -2.61 5.64
N PHE A 90 11.72 -2.10 4.52
CA PHE A 90 11.96 -0.68 4.32
C PHE A 90 10.67 0.16 4.45
N TRP A 91 9.60 -0.21 3.73
CA TRP A 91 8.33 0.51 3.80
C TRP A 91 7.66 0.39 5.17
N GLY A 92 7.84 -0.73 5.86
CA GLY A 92 7.39 -0.96 7.22
C GLY A 92 8.11 -0.09 8.26
N ILE A 93 9.44 0.06 8.14
CA ILE A 93 10.23 0.99 8.97
C ILE A 93 9.75 2.42 8.75
N LEU A 94 9.57 2.83 7.48
CA LEU A 94 9.08 4.17 7.15
C LEU A 94 7.68 4.41 7.70
N THR A 95 6.79 3.41 7.62
CA THR A 95 5.46 3.45 8.24
C THR A 95 5.54 3.68 9.74
N ALA A 96 6.40 2.93 10.45
CA ALA A 96 6.57 3.09 11.90
C ALA A 96 7.05 4.50 12.28
N VAL A 97 8.00 5.06 11.53
CA VAL A 97 8.48 6.44 11.71
C VAL A 97 7.35 7.45 11.46
N LEU A 98 6.57 7.27 10.41
CA LEU A 98 5.43 8.14 10.09
C LEU A 98 4.33 8.08 11.16
N ILE A 99 4.05 6.90 11.72
CA ILE A 99 3.10 6.74 12.82
C ILE A 99 3.58 7.51 14.07
N ILE A 100 4.86 7.41 14.42
CA ILE A 100 5.44 8.18 15.54
C ILE A 100 5.32 9.68 15.29
N TYR A 101 5.63 10.13 14.08
CA TYR A 101 5.53 11.54 13.71
C TYR A 101 4.08 12.03 13.73
N LEU A 102 3.14 11.23 13.24
CA LEU A 102 1.71 11.52 13.31
C LEU A 102 1.24 11.64 14.77
N THR A 103 1.64 10.73 15.65
CA THR A 103 1.36 10.83 17.08
C THR A 103 1.94 12.11 17.68
N TYR A 104 3.16 12.51 17.29
CA TYR A 104 3.75 13.76 17.77
C TYR A 104 2.93 14.99 17.38
N LEU A 105 2.35 15.00 16.17
CA LEU A 105 1.50 16.10 15.71
C LEU A 105 0.14 16.13 16.43
N ILE A 106 -0.47 14.97 16.67
CA ILE A 106 -1.81 14.88 17.29
C ILE A 106 -1.71 15.04 18.80
N ASN A 107 -0.85 14.26 19.46
CA ASN A 107 -0.70 14.26 20.91
C ASN A 107 0.68 13.76 21.38
N LYS A 108 1.54 14.70 21.73
CA LYS A 108 2.92 14.45 22.18
C LYS A 108 3.03 13.52 23.40
N LYS A 109 2.00 13.44 24.25
CA LYS A 109 2.02 12.60 25.46
C LYS A 109 2.11 11.11 25.14
N PHE A 110 1.62 10.69 23.98
CA PHE A 110 1.59 9.29 23.57
C PHE A 110 2.80 8.86 22.71
N VAL A 111 3.70 9.78 22.34
CA VAL A 111 4.82 9.47 21.43
C VAL A 111 5.69 8.33 21.94
N LEU A 112 6.00 8.30 23.24
CA LEU A 112 6.81 7.23 23.81
C LEU A 112 6.07 5.88 23.75
N VAL A 113 4.79 5.85 24.10
CA VAL A 113 3.96 4.64 24.04
C VAL A 113 3.85 4.15 22.60
N THR A 114 3.58 5.05 21.64
CA THR A 114 3.57 4.71 20.22
C THR A 114 4.92 4.18 19.76
N ALA A 115 6.04 4.80 20.14
CA ALA A 115 7.38 4.34 19.75
C ALA A 115 7.64 2.90 20.25
N LEU A 116 7.26 2.59 21.50
CA LEU A 116 7.38 1.24 22.05
C LEU A 116 6.45 0.25 21.33
N LEU A 117 5.19 0.64 21.07
CA LEU A 117 4.23 -0.22 20.38
C LEU A 117 4.67 -0.51 18.94
N VAL A 118 5.03 0.50 18.16
CA VAL A 118 5.51 0.24 16.80
C VAL A 118 6.78 -0.59 16.80
N LEU A 119 7.60 -0.55 17.85
CA LEU A 119 8.81 -1.37 17.93
C LEU A 119 8.49 -2.87 18.04
N VAL A 120 7.52 -3.26 18.87
CA VAL A 120 7.31 -4.68 19.25
C VAL A 120 5.96 -5.28 18.85
N TRP A 121 4.98 -4.48 18.45
CA TRP A 121 3.63 -4.97 18.17
C TRP A 121 3.63 -5.90 16.96
N PHE A 122 3.36 -7.18 17.22
CA PHE A 122 3.51 -8.26 16.26
C PHE A 122 2.88 -8.00 14.89
N PRO A 123 1.63 -7.52 14.76
CA PRO A 123 1.04 -7.23 13.45
C PRO A 123 1.84 -6.22 12.61
N LEU A 124 2.40 -5.17 13.21
CA LEU A 124 3.23 -4.21 12.46
C LEU A 124 4.61 -4.78 12.11
N VAL A 125 5.17 -5.63 12.98
CA VAL A 125 6.43 -6.31 12.69
C VAL A 125 6.24 -7.31 11.55
N GLU A 126 5.22 -8.16 11.64
CA GLU A 126 4.93 -9.23 10.69
C GLU A 126 4.57 -8.69 9.30
N THR A 127 3.66 -7.71 9.23
CA THR A 127 3.31 -7.08 7.95
C THR A 127 4.49 -6.35 7.31
N SER A 128 5.46 -5.87 8.10
CA SER A 128 6.70 -5.29 7.56
C SER A 128 7.66 -6.36 7.01
N ARG A 129 7.50 -7.64 7.38
CA ARG A 129 8.41 -8.74 7.01
C ARG A 129 7.84 -9.66 5.94
N TRP A 130 6.76 -9.23 5.28
CA TRP A 130 6.02 -10.04 4.33
C TRP A 130 5.68 -9.19 3.10
N ALA A 131 6.27 -9.54 1.96
CA ALA A 131 6.15 -8.81 0.69
C ALA A 131 4.80 -9.00 -0.01
N TRP A 132 3.72 -8.66 0.70
CA TRP A 132 2.34 -8.79 0.25
C TRP A 132 1.71 -7.43 0.07
N ASN A 133 0.90 -7.27 -0.99
CA ASN A 133 0.33 -5.99 -1.38
C ASN A 133 -0.50 -5.26 -0.31
N PRO A 134 -1.37 -5.88 0.51
CA PRO A 134 -2.08 -5.16 1.57
C PRO A 134 -1.17 -4.65 2.69
N ASN A 135 0.05 -5.17 2.84
CA ASN A 135 0.97 -4.69 3.89
C ASN A 135 1.50 -3.27 3.63
N LEU A 136 1.27 -2.73 2.42
CA LEU A 136 1.54 -1.34 2.08
C LEU A 136 0.37 -0.39 2.39
N ILE A 137 -0.81 -0.92 2.76
CA ILE A 137 -1.96 -0.09 3.15
C ILE A 137 -1.63 0.82 4.35
N PRO A 138 -1.01 0.33 5.45
CA PRO A 138 -0.66 1.17 6.59
C PRO A 138 0.24 2.36 6.22
N PHE A 139 1.15 2.20 5.27
CA PHE A 139 2.01 3.28 4.79
C PHE A 139 1.18 4.41 4.16
N TRP A 140 0.37 4.06 3.15
CA TRP A 140 -0.46 5.01 2.40
C TRP A 140 -1.56 5.64 3.27
N ALA A 141 -2.20 4.85 4.13
CA ALA A 141 -3.18 5.35 5.08
C ALA A 141 -2.56 6.35 6.06
N THR A 142 -1.38 6.04 6.61
CA THR A 142 -0.67 6.94 7.54
C THR A 142 -0.29 8.25 6.85
N LEU A 143 0.21 8.21 5.61
CA LEU A 143 0.48 9.41 4.82
C LEU A 143 -0.79 10.23 4.55
N GLY A 144 -1.90 9.58 4.23
CA GLY A 144 -3.20 10.23 4.06
C GLY A 144 -3.65 10.97 5.31
N ILE A 145 -3.62 10.29 6.46
CA ILE A 145 -4.01 10.88 7.76
C ILE A 145 -3.03 11.98 8.18
N LEU A 146 -1.74 11.83 7.88
CA LEU A 146 -0.73 12.85 8.14
C LEU A 146 -1.01 14.13 7.34
N PHE A 147 -1.30 14.01 6.04
CA PHE A 147 -1.63 15.17 5.22
C PHE A 147 -2.96 15.81 5.62
N PHE A 148 -3.90 15.02 6.12
CA PHE A 148 -5.15 15.52 6.69
C PHE A 148 -4.94 16.41 7.93
N GLN A 149 -3.86 16.23 8.70
CA GLN A 149 -3.56 17.13 9.83
C GLN A 149 -3.19 18.54 9.39
N PHE A 150 -2.75 18.72 8.15
CA PHE A 150 -2.36 20.04 7.62
C PHE A 150 -3.55 20.75 6.98
N LYS A 151 -3.74 22.03 7.32
CA LYS A 151 -4.83 22.85 6.78
C LYS A 151 -4.59 23.19 5.30
N GLY A 152 -5.67 23.24 4.52
CA GLY A 152 -5.69 23.76 3.15
C GLY A 152 -6.19 22.75 2.12
N LYS A 153 -6.81 23.28 1.05
CA LYS A 153 -7.46 22.49 -0.01
C LYS A 153 -6.51 21.51 -0.68
N LEU A 154 -5.30 21.97 -1.01
CA LEU A 154 -4.27 21.13 -1.63
C LEU A 154 -3.83 19.98 -0.71
N LYS A 155 -3.69 20.22 0.60
CA LYS A 155 -3.31 19.18 1.56
C LYS A 155 -4.40 18.13 1.73
N MET A 156 -5.66 18.56 1.77
CA MET A 156 -6.83 17.66 1.80
C MET A 156 -6.94 16.83 0.52
N PHE A 157 -6.68 17.45 -0.63
CA PHE A 157 -6.63 16.75 -1.92
C PHE A 157 -5.51 15.70 -1.96
N VAL A 158 -4.30 16.07 -1.53
CA VAL A 158 -3.16 15.14 -1.45
C VAL A 158 -3.41 14.03 -0.41
N ALA A 159 -4.06 14.33 0.71
CA ALA A 159 -4.52 13.32 1.67
C ALA A 159 -5.45 12.31 0.98
N GLY A 160 -6.41 12.81 0.18
CA GLY A 160 -7.26 11.99 -0.66
C GLY A 160 -6.50 11.09 -1.63
N ILE A 161 -5.45 11.60 -2.28
CA ILE A 161 -4.61 10.78 -3.17
C ILE A 161 -3.93 9.63 -2.41
N PHE A 162 -3.30 9.91 -1.26
CA PHE A 162 -2.66 8.86 -0.47
C PHE A 162 -3.67 7.83 0.06
N LEU A 163 -4.85 8.28 0.49
CA LEU A 163 -5.93 7.37 0.86
C LEU A 163 -6.40 6.55 -0.34
N GLY A 164 -6.51 7.14 -1.53
CA GLY A 164 -6.82 6.45 -2.78
C GLY A 164 -5.81 5.36 -3.11
N PHE A 165 -4.51 5.59 -2.90
CA PHE A 165 -3.47 4.58 -3.09
C PHE A 165 -3.59 3.34 -2.19
N THR A 166 -4.35 3.40 -1.09
CA THR A 166 -4.66 2.17 -0.33
C THR A 166 -5.53 1.19 -1.15
N ILE A 167 -6.40 1.69 -2.04
CA ILE A 167 -7.22 0.87 -2.96
C ILE A 167 -6.35 0.19 -4.00
N HIS A 168 -5.30 0.88 -4.44
CA HIS A 168 -4.31 0.36 -5.38
C HIS A 168 -3.53 -0.83 -4.82
N SER A 169 -3.34 -0.86 -3.50
CA SER A 169 -2.69 -1.95 -2.79
C SER A 169 -3.59 -3.18 -2.70
N HIS A 170 -4.79 -3.06 -2.12
CA HIS A 170 -5.68 -4.21 -1.93
C HIS A 170 -7.13 -3.78 -1.61
N TYR A 171 -8.12 -4.62 -1.92
CA TYR A 171 -9.56 -4.32 -1.70
C TYR A 171 -9.92 -4.20 -0.21
N LEU A 172 -9.14 -4.82 0.68
CA LEU A 172 -9.32 -4.71 2.14
C LEU A 172 -9.27 -3.26 2.63
N SER A 173 -8.60 -2.38 1.89
CA SER A 173 -8.57 -0.95 2.18
C SER A 173 -9.96 -0.30 2.12
N LEU A 174 -10.91 -0.85 1.36
CA LEU A 174 -12.27 -0.30 1.28
C LEU A 174 -12.97 -0.30 2.64
N PHE A 175 -12.73 -1.32 3.49
CA PHE A 175 -13.27 -1.35 4.85
C PHE A 175 -12.69 -0.24 5.72
N ALA A 176 -11.36 -0.07 5.70
CA ALA A 176 -10.70 0.99 6.46
C ALA A 176 -11.08 2.39 5.95
N LEU A 177 -11.11 2.59 4.63
CA LEU A 177 -11.48 3.85 4.00
C LEU A 177 -12.94 4.22 4.25
N SER A 178 -13.88 3.27 4.12
CA SER A 178 -15.29 3.52 4.38
C SER A 178 -15.55 3.92 5.83
N GLY A 179 -14.89 3.26 6.79
CA GLY A 179 -14.92 3.65 8.20
C GLY A 179 -14.35 5.06 8.42
N PHE A 180 -13.20 5.37 7.84
CA PHE A 180 -12.57 6.68 7.94
C PHE A 180 -13.45 7.79 7.33
N ILE A 181 -13.88 7.64 6.07
CA ILE A 181 -14.72 8.60 5.37
C ILE A 181 -16.08 8.74 6.05
N GLY A 182 -16.70 7.65 6.50
CA GLY A 182 -17.95 7.68 7.25
C GLY A 182 -17.82 8.49 8.54
N SER A 183 -16.76 8.28 9.31
CA SER A 183 -16.49 9.08 10.50
C SER A 183 -16.28 10.56 10.16
N LEU A 184 -15.50 10.87 9.11
CA LEU A 184 -15.27 12.24 8.66
C LEU A 184 -16.57 12.94 8.25
N ILE A 185 -17.47 12.25 7.54
CA ILE A 185 -18.77 12.80 7.14
C ILE A 185 -19.60 13.15 8.38
N ILE A 186 -19.72 12.22 9.34
CA ILE A 186 -20.47 12.43 10.58
C ILE A 186 -19.94 13.65 11.36
N PHE A 187 -18.61 13.76 11.51
CA PHE A 187 -17.99 14.91 12.17
C PHE A 187 -18.12 16.20 11.34
N SER A 188 -18.13 16.11 10.01
CA SER A 188 -18.23 17.28 9.13
C SER A 188 -19.57 18.01 9.24
N PHE A 189 -20.65 17.29 9.56
CA PHE A 189 -21.96 17.89 9.82
C PHE A 189 -21.97 18.73 11.09
N LYS A 190 -21.21 18.31 12.12
CA LYS A 190 -21.09 19.05 13.38
C LYS A 190 -20.17 20.27 13.24
N GLU A 191 -19.02 20.08 12.59
CA GLU A 191 -17.93 21.07 12.56
C GLU A 191 -17.90 21.96 11.31
N LYS A 192 -18.90 21.83 10.41
CA LYS A 192 -18.99 22.56 9.13
C LYS A 192 -17.74 22.45 8.23
N ILE A 193 -16.98 21.36 8.33
CA ILE A 193 -15.77 21.09 7.53
C ILE A 193 -16.05 20.37 6.20
N PHE A 194 -17.29 20.42 5.69
CA PHE A 194 -17.71 19.70 4.47
C PHE A 194 -16.82 19.97 3.25
N LYS A 195 -16.31 21.21 3.11
CA LYS A 195 -15.39 21.57 2.01
C LYS A 195 -14.11 20.72 2.01
N ASN A 196 -13.61 20.29 3.17
CA ASN A 196 -12.42 19.44 3.26
C ASN A 196 -12.72 18.02 2.78
N VAL A 197 -13.90 17.50 3.11
CA VAL A 197 -14.35 16.17 2.68
C VAL A 197 -14.43 16.09 1.16
N VAL A 198 -14.94 17.15 0.50
CA VAL A 198 -14.98 17.22 -0.97
C VAL A 198 -13.57 17.08 -1.57
N TRP A 199 -12.57 17.80 -1.06
CA TRP A 199 -11.20 17.70 -1.59
C TRP A 199 -10.58 16.31 -1.40
N ILE A 200 -10.83 15.66 -0.25
CA ILE A 200 -10.38 14.29 0.01
C ILE A 200 -11.04 13.33 -0.99
N ILE A 201 -12.37 13.41 -1.16
CA ILE A 201 -13.10 12.57 -2.11
C ILE A 201 -12.58 12.78 -3.53
N THR A 202 -12.39 14.03 -3.96
CA THR A 202 -11.82 14.32 -5.29
C THR A 202 -10.43 13.71 -5.45
N GLY A 203 -9.57 13.78 -4.43
CA GLY A 203 -8.26 13.14 -4.44
C GLY A 203 -8.33 11.62 -4.61
N ILE A 204 -9.23 10.96 -3.88
CA ILE A 204 -9.47 9.51 -4.01
C ILE A 204 -9.98 9.17 -5.41
N VAL A 205 -10.94 9.92 -5.95
CA VAL A 205 -11.51 9.67 -7.28
C VAL A 205 -10.44 9.81 -8.37
N VAL A 206 -9.54 10.79 -8.25
CA VAL A 206 -8.44 10.97 -9.21
C VAL A 206 -7.53 9.75 -9.28
N THR A 207 -7.27 9.04 -8.18
CA THR A 207 -6.45 7.82 -8.23
C THR A 207 -7.13 6.67 -8.95
N LEU A 208 -8.47 6.67 -9.05
CA LEU A 208 -9.22 5.64 -9.77
C LEU A 208 -9.24 5.88 -11.29
N VAL A 209 -8.87 7.07 -11.77
CA VAL A 209 -8.91 7.43 -13.19
C VAL A 209 -8.10 6.46 -14.07
N PRO A 210 -6.85 6.05 -13.73
CA PRO A 210 -6.12 5.06 -14.51
C PRO A 210 -6.86 3.73 -14.66
N PHE A 211 -7.60 3.27 -13.65
CA PHE A 211 -8.39 2.03 -13.75
C PHE A 211 -9.56 2.18 -14.70
N VAL A 212 -10.29 3.30 -14.60
CA VAL A 212 -11.39 3.61 -15.52
C VAL A 212 -10.90 3.66 -16.96
N ILE A 213 -9.80 4.38 -17.22
CA ILE A 213 -9.21 4.49 -18.56
C ILE A 213 -8.76 3.11 -19.06
N PHE A 214 -8.13 2.31 -18.20
CA PHE A 214 -7.68 0.98 -18.57
C PHE A 214 -8.87 0.07 -18.95
N ASP A 215 -9.90 0.01 -18.12
CA ASP A 215 -11.08 -0.85 -18.34
C ASP A 215 -11.84 -0.45 -19.62
N LEU A 216 -11.99 0.86 -19.87
CA LEU A 216 -12.62 1.37 -21.10
C LEU A 216 -11.84 1.01 -22.37
N ARG A 217 -10.50 0.93 -22.29
CA ARG A 217 -9.64 0.55 -23.43
C ARG A 217 -9.54 -0.96 -23.63
N HIS A 218 -9.89 -1.77 -22.62
CA HIS A 218 -9.76 -3.22 -22.65
C HIS A 218 -11.05 -3.92 -22.21
N PRO A 219 -12.14 -3.91 -23.01
CA PRO A 219 -13.36 -4.64 -22.68
C PRO A 219 -13.08 -6.14 -22.45
N PRO A 220 -13.67 -6.80 -21.43
CA PRO A 220 -14.76 -6.34 -20.53
C PRO A 220 -14.27 -5.55 -19.27
N GLY A 221 -13.03 -5.12 -19.22
CA GLY A 221 -12.39 -4.48 -18.06
C GLY A 221 -11.76 -5.49 -17.09
N LEU A 222 -10.73 -5.05 -16.35
CA LEU A 222 -9.95 -5.88 -15.42
C LEU A 222 -10.04 -5.41 -13.97
N PHE A 223 -10.22 -4.11 -13.71
CA PHE A 223 -10.15 -3.56 -12.34
C PHE A 223 -11.53 -3.39 -11.70
N LEU A 224 -12.32 -2.43 -12.18
CA LEU A 224 -13.58 -2.05 -11.56
C LEU A 224 -14.66 -3.10 -11.80
N THR A 225 -14.72 -3.65 -13.02
CA THR A 225 -15.68 -4.69 -13.36
C THR A 225 -15.46 -5.94 -12.51
N ARG A 226 -14.21 -6.38 -12.29
CA ARG A 226 -13.95 -7.58 -11.50
C ARG A 226 -14.23 -7.40 -10.00
N ILE A 227 -13.98 -6.21 -9.44
CA ILE A 227 -14.37 -5.88 -8.05
C ILE A 227 -15.88 -5.97 -7.87
N MET A 228 -16.66 -5.52 -8.86
CA MET A 228 -18.13 -5.50 -8.77
C MET A 228 -18.75 -6.89 -8.93
N PHE A 229 -18.16 -7.78 -9.72
CA PHE A 229 -18.84 -9.01 -10.10
C PHE A 229 -18.58 -10.23 -9.20
N PHE A 230 -17.57 -10.24 -8.30
CA PHE A 230 -17.23 -11.38 -7.40
C PHE A 230 -17.44 -12.78 -8.02
N SER A 231 -17.29 -12.89 -9.34
CA SER A 231 -17.76 -14.03 -10.11
C SER A 231 -16.58 -14.51 -10.93
N PRO A 232 -16.11 -15.76 -10.69
CA PRO A 232 -15.29 -16.44 -11.66
C PRO A 232 -16.22 -16.86 -12.81
N SER A 233 -16.59 -15.94 -13.69
CA SER A 233 -17.38 -16.30 -14.87
C SER A 233 -16.46 -16.55 -16.07
N ALA A 234 -16.44 -17.82 -16.47
CA ALA A 234 -16.23 -18.31 -17.84
C ALA A 234 -15.22 -17.51 -18.67
N GLY A 235 -13.92 -17.73 -18.43
CA GLY A 235 -12.91 -17.20 -19.33
C GLY A 235 -11.51 -17.12 -18.75
N SER A 236 -11.00 -18.21 -18.17
CA SER A 236 -9.54 -18.37 -18.00
C SER A 236 -8.83 -18.18 -19.35
N GLU A 237 -9.45 -18.62 -20.46
CA GLU A 237 -8.99 -18.36 -21.83
C GLU A 237 -9.00 -16.88 -22.21
N SER A 238 -9.98 -16.09 -21.75
CA SER A 238 -10.05 -14.65 -22.04
C SER A 238 -8.98 -13.83 -21.29
N LEU A 239 -8.61 -14.25 -20.07
CA LEU A 239 -7.54 -13.61 -19.30
C LEU A 239 -6.18 -13.90 -19.93
N VAL A 240 -5.94 -15.17 -20.31
CA VAL A 240 -4.73 -15.55 -21.05
C VAL A 240 -4.69 -14.82 -22.40
N ALA A 241 -5.80 -14.73 -23.14
CA ALA A 241 -5.87 -13.98 -24.39
C ALA A 241 -5.68 -12.46 -24.19
N ALA A 242 -6.19 -11.86 -23.12
CA ALA A 242 -6.00 -10.45 -22.80
C ALA A 242 -4.57 -10.14 -22.34
N LEU A 243 -3.98 -11.01 -21.50
CA LEU A 243 -2.58 -10.92 -21.09
C LEU A 243 -1.62 -11.17 -22.25
N ILE A 244 -1.97 -12.05 -23.19
CA ILE A 244 -1.24 -12.28 -24.44
C ILE A 244 -1.40 -11.09 -25.40
N LYS A 245 -2.58 -10.47 -25.52
CA LYS A 245 -2.78 -9.25 -26.33
C LYS A 245 -2.11 -8.00 -25.75
N LEU A 246 -1.70 -8.05 -24.49
CA LEU A 246 -0.89 -7.03 -23.84
C LEU A 246 0.62 -7.30 -24.01
N LYS A 247 1.05 -8.38 -24.67
CA LYS A 247 2.41 -8.52 -25.23
C LYS A 247 2.55 -7.68 -26.49
#